data_AF-A0A7W1XRS4-F1
#
_entry.id   AF-A0A7W1XRS4-F1
#
_cell.length_a   1.000
_cell.length_b   1.000
_cell.length_c   1.000
_cell.angle_alpha   90.00
_cell.angle_beta   90.00
_cell.angle_gamma   90.00
#
_symmetry.space_group_name_H-M   'P 1'
#
loop_
_entity.id
_entity.type
_entity.pdbx_description
1 polymer ?
#
loop_
_entity_poly.entity_id
_entity_poly.type
_entity_poly.pdbx_seq_one_letter_code
_entity_poly.pdbx_strand_id
1 'polypeptide(L)'
;MSVRITYDGAVGSGSFLIEAAKYAYPNKVELYGQDSNPDPWAICKQNMILHGLYDTHIEIGDTMKDPKWVEDYQLKKFDYILMNPPFGYRVEIPETDPYGRNRYGIPSLTSGELSFVLHALASLKPEGIAAIVVAPGILFRGGPDKKVRQSLLKEDLIEAVIALPPNLFTSTAIPVAILILNRKKTQPGKVQFILANTSYEKERGRNCLRAEDIEKIAKACRQTEEVAGFSRLVSVGEIEDNDYILSVERYIEPEETIEATIGMAIVRRNAYEQSNLPLKALGKLSDPKPFRGINPPRESEEEPNYELINLVDVQDGKILFDQLKPAYVDPCRALRFEVREGNVLVSGRGTALKVAIMGIFGRDCRMKFFSDARLDFSGVDMLIT
;
A
#
# COMPACT_ATOMS: atom_id res chain seq x y z
N MET A 1 -26.47 15.81 -25.28
CA MET A 1 -25.34 14.89 -24.99
C MET A 1 -25.91 13.49 -24.90
N SER A 2 -25.22 12.49 -25.45
CA SER A 2 -25.58 11.08 -25.24
C SER A 2 -25.65 10.80 -23.73
N VAL A 3 -26.71 10.15 -23.27
CA VAL A 3 -26.75 9.61 -21.91
C VAL A 3 -25.64 8.56 -21.81
N ARG A 4 -24.85 8.61 -20.74
CA ARG A 4 -23.80 7.62 -20.49
C ARG A 4 -24.39 6.44 -19.72
N ILE A 5 -24.02 5.23 -20.11
CA ILE A 5 -24.51 4.01 -19.50
C ILE A 5 -23.41 3.37 -18.66
N THR A 6 -23.72 3.06 -17.39
CA THR A 6 -22.78 2.56 -16.39
C THR A 6 -23.20 1.16 -15.93
N TYR A 7 -22.25 0.24 -15.80
CA TYR A 7 -22.50 -1.14 -15.45
C TYR A 7 -21.67 -1.64 -14.26
N ASP A 8 -22.30 -2.42 -13.38
CA ASP A 8 -21.64 -3.23 -12.35
C ASP A 8 -22.13 -4.70 -12.45
N GLY A 9 -21.20 -5.62 -12.76
CA GLY A 9 -21.48 -7.05 -12.89
C GLY A 9 -21.38 -7.84 -11.59
N ALA A 10 -21.09 -7.19 -10.47
CA ALA A 10 -21.11 -7.77 -9.13
C ALA A 10 -21.66 -6.71 -8.17
N VAL A 11 -22.89 -6.27 -8.46
CA VAL A 11 -23.42 -4.99 -7.96
C VAL A 11 -23.60 -4.92 -6.45
N GLY A 12 -23.70 -6.06 -5.76
CA GLY A 12 -23.87 -6.12 -4.32
C GLY A 12 -25.04 -5.27 -3.88
N SER A 13 -24.82 -4.33 -2.95
CA SER A 13 -25.83 -3.39 -2.45
C SER A 13 -26.09 -2.17 -3.35
N GLY A 14 -25.42 -2.05 -4.50
CA GLY A 14 -25.60 -0.94 -5.44
C GLY A 14 -24.77 0.32 -5.19
N SER A 15 -23.85 0.30 -4.22
CA SER A 15 -23.13 1.49 -3.76
C SER A 15 -22.35 2.19 -4.88
N PHE A 16 -21.67 1.46 -5.76
CA PHE A 16 -20.95 2.07 -6.88
C PHE A 16 -21.85 2.76 -7.90
N LEU A 17 -22.99 2.15 -8.25
CA LEU A 17 -23.95 2.75 -9.18
C LEU A 17 -24.60 4.01 -8.58
N ILE A 18 -24.88 3.99 -7.28
CA ILE A 18 -25.40 5.16 -6.54
C ILE A 18 -24.38 6.29 -6.55
N GLU A 19 -23.11 6.01 -6.24
CA GLU A 19 -22.06 7.03 -6.27
C GLU A 19 -21.79 7.54 -7.69
N ALA A 20 -21.89 6.69 -8.72
CA ALA A 20 -21.81 7.11 -10.11
C ALA A 20 -22.92 8.11 -10.48
N ALA A 21 -24.16 7.85 -10.06
CA ALA A 21 -25.27 8.77 -10.28
C ALA A 21 -25.10 10.11 -9.53
N LYS A 22 -24.63 10.06 -8.28
CA LYS A 22 -24.30 11.27 -7.51
C LYS A 22 -23.22 12.10 -8.21
N TYR A 23 -22.15 11.46 -8.67
CA TYR A 23 -21.05 12.12 -9.36
C TYR A 23 -21.46 12.72 -10.70
N ALA A 24 -22.41 12.09 -11.41
CA ALA A 24 -22.88 12.57 -12.70
C ALA A 24 -23.82 13.79 -12.62
N TYR A 25 -24.46 14.03 -11.47
CA TYR A 25 -25.45 15.08 -11.29
C TYR A 25 -24.91 16.47 -11.71
N PRO A 26 -25.67 17.27 -12.49
CA PRO A 26 -27.07 17.10 -12.87
C PRO A 26 -27.32 16.28 -14.15
N ASN A 27 -26.28 15.66 -14.73
CA ASN A 27 -26.45 14.82 -15.92
C ASN A 27 -27.15 13.50 -15.57
N LYS A 28 -27.93 12.98 -16.52
CA LYS A 28 -28.52 11.65 -16.40
C LYS A 28 -27.50 10.56 -16.74
N VAL A 29 -27.58 9.44 -16.03
CA VAL A 29 -26.87 8.19 -16.30
C VAL A 29 -27.85 7.04 -16.25
N GLU A 30 -27.71 6.08 -17.16
CA GLU A 30 -28.44 4.81 -17.07
C GLU A 30 -27.59 3.81 -16.30
N LEU A 31 -28.20 3.14 -15.32
CA LEU A 31 -27.51 2.26 -14.39
C LEU A 31 -27.92 0.81 -14.65
N TYR A 32 -26.92 -0.04 -14.84
CA TYR A 32 -27.07 -1.46 -15.08
C TYR A 32 -26.32 -2.24 -14.00
N GLY A 33 -26.98 -3.24 -13.41
CA GLY A 33 -26.43 -4.02 -12.31
C GLY A 33 -26.78 -5.49 -12.44
N GLN A 34 -25.88 -6.37 -12.02
CA GLN A 34 -26.16 -7.79 -11.90
C GLN A 34 -25.51 -8.36 -10.63
N ASP A 35 -26.26 -9.17 -9.88
CA ASP A 35 -25.74 -9.93 -8.74
C ASP A 35 -26.26 -11.37 -8.77
N SER A 36 -25.42 -12.32 -8.37
CA SER A 36 -25.81 -13.73 -8.28
C SER A 36 -26.58 -14.05 -7.01
N ASN A 37 -26.42 -13.24 -5.96
CA ASN A 37 -27.04 -13.44 -4.67
C ASN A 37 -28.37 -12.64 -4.59
N PRO A 38 -29.50 -13.32 -4.33
CA PRO A 38 -30.79 -12.66 -4.16
C PRO A 38 -30.83 -11.59 -3.06
N ASP A 39 -30.08 -11.77 -1.96
CA ASP A 39 -30.19 -10.86 -0.81
C ASP A 39 -29.55 -9.49 -1.09
N PRO A 40 -28.27 -9.38 -1.51
CA PRO A 40 -27.70 -8.11 -1.95
C PRO A 40 -28.45 -7.50 -3.12
N TRP A 41 -28.92 -8.30 -4.08
CA TRP A 41 -29.73 -7.81 -5.19
C TRP A 41 -31.02 -7.10 -4.72
N ALA A 42 -31.73 -7.69 -3.76
CA ALA A 42 -32.94 -7.08 -3.20
C ALA A 42 -32.62 -5.76 -2.46
N ILE A 43 -31.53 -5.75 -1.69
CA ILE A 43 -31.02 -4.54 -1.02
C ILE A 43 -30.64 -3.47 -2.04
N CYS A 44 -29.99 -3.85 -3.15
CA CYS A 44 -29.64 -2.94 -4.23
C CYS A 44 -30.88 -2.24 -4.80
N LYS A 45 -31.92 -3.00 -5.15
CA LYS A 45 -33.18 -2.42 -5.66
C LYS A 45 -33.81 -1.45 -4.66
N GLN A 46 -33.83 -1.78 -3.37
CA GLN A 46 -34.33 -0.88 -2.33
C GLN A 46 -33.47 0.38 -2.23
N ASN A 47 -32.14 0.23 -2.23
CA ASN A 47 -31.22 1.36 -2.15
C ASN A 47 -31.37 2.31 -3.35
N MET A 48 -31.56 1.80 -4.57
CA MET A 48 -31.82 2.64 -5.75
C MET A 48 -33.06 3.51 -5.54
N ILE A 49 -34.17 2.92 -5.09
CA ILE A 49 -35.43 3.63 -4.81
C ILE A 49 -35.24 4.69 -3.72
N LEU A 50 -34.56 4.34 -2.62
CA LEU A 50 -34.32 5.26 -1.49
C LEU A 50 -33.43 6.45 -1.88
N HIS A 51 -32.57 6.29 -2.89
CA HIS A 51 -31.76 7.38 -3.45
C HIS A 51 -32.46 8.12 -4.61
N GLY A 52 -33.73 7.83 -4.90
CA GLY A 52 -34.50 8.48 -5.97
C GLY A 52 -34.12 8.00 -7.38
N LEU A 53 -33.42 6.88 -7.50
CA LEU A 53 -32.99 6.27 -8.75
C LEU A 53 -34.04 5.24 -9.18
N TYR A 54 -35.09 5.70 -9.86
CA TYR A 54 -36.21 4.85 -10.27
C TYR A 54 -35.99 4.13 -11.61
N ASP A 55 -35.12 4.67 -12.46
CA ASP A 55 -34.84 4.18 -13.81
C ASP A 55 -33.51 3.40 -13.81
N THR A 56 -33.50 2.26 -13.11
CA THR A 56 -32.32 1.39 -12.97
C THR A 56 -32.63 -0.03 -13.43
N HIS A 57 -31.67 -0.66 -14.08
CA HIS A 57 -31.80 -2.01 -14.62
C HIS A 57 -30.95 -2.97 -13.76
N ILE A 58 -31.57 -3.61 -12.76
CA ILE A 58 -30.87 -4.48 -11.79
C ILE A 58 -31.40 -5.91 -11.87
N GLU A 59 -30.57 -6.83 -12.34
CA GLU A 59 -30.95 -8.22 -12.62
C GLU A 59 -30.29 -9.21 -11.66
N ILE A 60 -30.96 -10.35 -11.47
CA ILE A 60 -30.46 -11.46 -10.66
C ILE A 60 -29.89 -12.56 -11.56
N GLY A 61 -28.67 -13.01 -11.27
CA GLY A 61 -28.00 -14.09 -11.99
C GLY A 61 -26.47 -14.03 -11.88
N ASP A 62 -25.79 -15.15 -12.07
CA ASP A 62 -24.32 -15.21 -12.08
C ASP A 62 -23.76 -14.59 -13.37
N THR A 63 -23.03 -13.49 -13.25
CA THR A 63 -22.47 -12.74 -14.40
C THR A 63 -21.58 -13.58 -15.32
N MET A 64 -20.89 -14.58 -14.79
CA MET A 64 -20.02 -15.42 -15.60
C MET A 64 -20.79 -16.52 -16.33
N LYS A 65 -21.82 -17.09 -15.71
CA LYS A 65 -22.59 -18.24 -16.23
C LYS A 65 -23.86 -17.84 -17.00
N ASP A 66 -24.51 -16.77 -16.58
CA ASP A 66 -25.81 -16.29 -17.05
C ASP A 66 -25.80 -14.75 -17.10
N PRO A 67 -24.99 -14.14 -17.99
CA PRO A 67 -24.94 -12.70 -18.15
C PRO A 67 -26.28 -12.17 -18.64
N LYS A 68 -26.84 -11.18 -17.95
CA LYS A 68 -28.18 -10.63 -18.23
C LYS A 68 -28.18 -9.52 -19.25
N TRP A 69 -27.03 -8.87 -19.44
CA TRP A 69 -26.87 -7.77 -20.40
C TRP A 69 -26.33 -8.29 -21.73
N VAL A 70 -27.22 -8.93 -22.50
CA VAL A 70 -26.91 -9.51 -23.82
C VAL A 70 -27.84 -8.90 -24.87
N GLU A 71 -27.27 -8.45 -25.98
CA GLU A 71 -27.96 -7.89 -27.15
C GLU A 71 -27.42 -8.60 -28.40
N ASP A 72 -28.31 -9.14 -29.26
CA ASP A 72 -27.94 -9.85 -30.49
C ASP A 72 -26.86 -10.94 -30.28
N TYR A 73 -27.01 -11.75 -29.23
CA TYR A 73 -26.06 -12.81 -28.84
C TYR A 73 -24.66 -12.30 -28.46
N GLN A 74 -24.50 -11.02 -28.16
CA GLN A 74 -23.27 -10.38 -27.71
C GLN A 74 -23.48 -9.65 -26.39
N LEU A 75 -22.42 -9.47 -25.59
CA LEU A 75 -22.51 -8.65 -24.37
C LEU A 75 -22.80 -7.19 -24.74
N LYS A 76 -23.78 -6.59 -24.05
CA LYS A 76 -24.08 -5.16 -24.13
C LYS A 76 -22.82 -4.36 -23.78
N LYS A 77 -22.61 -3.25 -24.48
CA LYS A 77 -21.43 -2.40 -24.31
C LYS A 77 -21.74 -1.17 -23.47
N PHE A 78 -20.89 -0.87 -22.49
CA PHE A 78 -21.06 0.25 -21.55
C PHE A 78 -19.96 1.31 -21.67
N ASP A 79 -20.28 2.56 -21.31
CA ASP A 79 -19.31 3.66 -21.27
C ASP A 79 -18.43 3.56 -20.03
N TYR A 80 -19.04 3.21 -18.89
CA TYR A 80 -18.34 3.01 -17.62
C TYR A 80 -18.67 1.66 -17.02
N ILE A 81 -17.65 1.02 -16.46
CA ILE A 81 -17.81 -0.20 -15.69
C ILE A 81 -17.13 -0.01 -14.34
N LEU A 82 -17.88 -0.16 -13.25
CA LEU A 82 -17.38 -0.08 -11.88
C LEU A 82 -17.71 -1.41 -11.22
N MET A 83 -16.72 -2.14 -10.72
CA MET A 83 -16.96 -3.47 -10.15
C MET A 83 -16.11 -3.73 -8.90
N ASN A 84 -16.72 -4.35 -7.90
CA ASN A 84 -16.03 -4.96 -6.76
C ASN A 84 -16.39 -6.45 -6.70
N PRO A 85 -15.81 -7.28 -7.58
CA PRO A 85 -16.14 -8.70 -7.65
C PRO A 85 -15.76 -9.43 -6.36
N PRO A 86 -16.46 -10.53 -6.02
CA PRO A 86 -16.14 -11.33 -4.85
C PRO A 86 -14.73 -11.93 -4.92
N PHE A 87 -13.92 -11.70 -3.89
CA PHE A 87 -12.58 -12.26 -3.80
C PHE A 87 -12.62 -13.78 -3.64
N GLY A 88 -11.76 -14.48 -4.38
CA GLY A 88 -11.69 -15.94 -4.35
C GLY A 88 -12.87 -16.66 -5.03
N TYR A 89 -13.67 -15.95 -5.82
CA TYR A 89 -14.67 -16.57 -6.70
C TYR A 89 -14.02 -17.63 -7.59
N ARG A 90 -14.69 -18.79 -7.71
CA ARG A 90 -14.24 -19.91 -8.52
C ARG A 90 -15.23 -20.16 -9.62
N VAL A 91 -14.73 -20.13 -10.85
CA VAL A 91 -15.53 -20.40 -12.04
C VAL A 91 -14.70 -21.15 -13.05
N GLU A 92 -15.28 -22.22 -13.57
CA GLU A 92 -14.74 -22.90 -14.73
C GLU A 92 -15.20 -22.15 -15.98
N ILE A 93 -14.24 -21.66 -16.74
CA ILE A 93 -14.50 -20.91 -17.97
C ILE A 93 -14.34 -21.89 -19.13
N PRO A 94 -15.38 -22.14 -19.93
CA PRO A 94 -15.28 -23.05 -21.08
C PRO A 94 -14.25 -22.50 -22.07
N GLU A 95 -13.54 -23.37 -22.79
CA GLU A 95 -12.55 -22.93 -23.80
C GLU A 95 -13.19 -22.03 -24.85
N THR A 96 -14.37 -22.42 -25.33
CA THR A 96 -15.21 -21.66 -26.26
C THR A 96 -16.22 -20.81 -25.51
N ASP A 97 -15.80 -19.60 -25.11
CA ASP A 97 -16.72 -18.62 -24.53
C ASP A 97 -17.53 -17.90 -25.64
N PRO A 98 -18.87 -18.03 -25.66
CA PRO A 98 -19.71 -17.44 -26.72
C PRO A 98 -19.68 -15.90 -26.73
N TYR A 99 -19.23 -15.28 -25.64
CA TYR A 99 -19.17 -13.83 -25.47
C TYR A 99 -17.78 -13.24 -25.75
N GLY A 100 -16.81 -14.06 -26.16
CA GLY A 100 -15.47 -13.60 -26.53
C GLY A 100 -14.59 -13.11 -25.37
N ARG A 101 -14.94 -13.41 -24.12
CA ARG A 101 -14.19 -13.02 -22.90
C ARG A 101 -12.80 -13.64 -22.88
N ASN A 102 -12.65 -14.85 -23.44
CA ASN A 102 -11.39 -15.60 -23.46
C ASN A 102 -10.36 -15.11 -24.49
N ARG A 103 -10.63 -14.02 -25.23
CA ARG A 103 -9.72 -13.49 -26.28
C ARG A 103 -8.29 -13.27 -25.77
N TYR A 104 -8.13 -12.93 -24.50
CA TYR A 104 -6.83 -12.62 -23.88
C TYR A 104 -6.25 -13.80 -23.10
N GLY A 105 -6.88 -14.97 -23.17
CA GLY A 105 -6.53 -16.17 -22.41
C GLY A 105 -7.60 -16.55 -21.39
N ILE A 106 -7.41 -17.72 -20.79
CA ILE A 106 -8.32 -18.31 -19.80
C ILE A 106 -7.65 -18.19 -18.43
N PRO A 107 -8.25 -17.47 -17.46
CA PRO A 107 -7.76 -17.39 -16.09
C PRO A 107 -7.70 -18.76 -15.41
N SER A 108 -6.90 -18.89 -14.35
CA SER A 108 -6.97 -20.09 -13.52
C SER A 108 -8.32 -20.20 -12.78
N LEU A 109 -8.74 -21.41 -12.41
CA LEU A 109 -9.99 -21.66 -11.67
C LEU A 109 -10.13 -20.82 -10.38
N THR A 110 -9.01 -20.49 -9.74
CA THR A 110 -8.95 -19.70 -8.50
C THR A 110 -8.77 -18.21 -8.74
N SER A 111 -8.92 -17.75 -9.99
CA SER A 111 -8.74 -16.36 -10.42
C SER A 111 -10.05 -15.78 -10.95
N GLY A 112 -11.16 -16.00 -10.24
CA GLY A 112 -12.47 -15.52 -10.67
C GLY A 112 -12.53 -14.00 -10.89
N GLU A 113 -11.78 -13.23 -10.13
CA GLU A 113 -11.67 -11.77 -10.31
C GLU A 113 -11.08 -11.40 -11.68
N LEU A 114 -10.13 -12.19 -12.21
CA LEU A 114 -9.58 -11.96 -13.55
C LEU A 114 -10.63 -12.30 -14.63
N SER A 115 -11.51 -13.28 -14.37
CA SER A 115 -12.65 -13.54 -15.24
C SER A 115 -13.62 -12.35 -15.29
N PHE A 116 -13.83 -11.64 -14.17
CA PHE A 116 -14.59 -10.39 -14.15
C PHE A 116 -13.88 -9.26 -14.91
N VAL A 117 -12.55 -9.16 -14.85
CA VAL A 117 -11.76 -8.22 -15.68
C VAL A 117 -12.00 -8.48 -17.17
N LEU A 118 -11.97 -9.75 -17.60
CA LEU A 118 -12.23 -10.13 -18.98
C LEU A 118 -13.69 -9.87 -19.39
N HIS A 119 -14.65 -10.13 -18.51
CA HIS A 119 -16.07 -9.80 -18.72
C HIS A 119 -16.28 -8.29 -18.87
N ALA A 120 -15.63 -7.47 -18.03
CA ALA A 120 -15.67 -6.02 -18.13
C ALA A 120 -15.12 -5.55 -19.48
N LEU A 121 -13.95 -6.05 -19.92
CA LEU A 121 -13.38 -5.71 -21.24
C LEU A 121 -14.29 -6.12 -22.40
N ALA A 122 -14.94 -7.28 -22.30
CA ALA A 122 -15.90 -7.75 -23.27
C ALA A 122 -17.20 -6.92 -23.26
N SER A 123 -17.53 -6.26 -22.15
CA SER A 123 -18.70 -5.38 -22.01
C SER A 123 -18.35 -3.89 -22.18
N LEU A 124 -17.10 -3.53 -22.48
CA LEU A 124 -16.65 -2.14 -22.57
C LEU A 124 -16.74 -1.60 -24.00
N LYS A 125 -17.30 -0.40 -24.17
CA LYS A 125 -17.25 0.34 -25.44
C LYS A 125 -15.80 0.70 -25.83
N PRO A 126 -15.51 1.00 -27.11
CA PRO A 126 -14.17 1.42 -27.55
C PRO A 126 -13.61 2.66 -26.83
N GLU A 127 -14.48 3.56 -26.39
CA GLU A 127 -14.13 4.80 -25.68
C GLU A 127 -14.40 4.68 -24.16
N GLY A 128 -14.76 3.48 -23.69
CA GLY A 128 -15.17 3.24 -22.32
C GLY A 128 -13.98 3.05 -21.37
N ILE A 129 -14.24 3.27 -20.09
CA ILE A 129 -13.27 3.06 -19.00
C ILE A 129 -13.88 2.12 -17.96
N ALA A 130 -13.12 1.12 -17.52
CA ALA A 130 -13.50 0.26 -16.41
C ALA A 130 -12.58 0.49 -15.20
N ALA A 131 -13.14 0.52 -14.00
CA ALA A 131 -12.41 0.50 -12.74
C ALA A 131 -12.87 -0.71 -11.92
N ILE A 132 -11.93 -1.62 -11.63
CA ILE A 132 -12.24 -2.91 -11.01
C ILE A 132 -11.37 -3.08 -9.78
N VAL A 133 -12.00 -3.32 -8.64
CA VAL A 133 -11.30 -3.69 -7.40
C VAL A 133 -10.82 -5.13 -7.52
N VAL A 134 -9.55 -5.37 -7.23
CA VAL A 134 -8.90 -6.67 -7.37
C VAL A 134 -8.04 -6.99 -6.14
N ALA A 135 -7.96 -8.27 -5.78
CA ALA A 135 -6.96 -8.72 -4.82
C ALA A 135 -5.54 -8.65 -5.43
N PRO A 136 -4.49 -8.46 -4.61
CA PRO A 136 -3.11 -8.31 -5.09
C PRO A 136 -2.61 -9.50 -5.91
N GLY A 137 -3.14 -10.71 -5.66
CA GLY A 137 -2.73 -11.93 -6.34
C GLY A 137 -2.79 -11.85 -7.86
N ILE A 138 -3.77 -11.14 -8.42
CA ILE A 138 -3.93 -10.98 -9.89
C ILE A 138 -2.74 -10.24 -10.50
N LEU A 139 -2.09 -9.36 -9.72
CA LEU A 139 -1.01 -8.50 -10.20
C LEU A 139 0.30 -9.27 -10.42
N PHE A 140 0.53 -10.38 -9.71
CA PHE A 140 1.82 -11.07 -9.74
C PHE A 140 1.76 -12.59 -9.95
N ARG A 141 0.57 -13.22 -9.86
CA ARG A 141 0.46 -14.68 -10.02
C ARG A 141 0.97 -15.12 -11.40
N GLY A 142 1.70 -16.25 -11.41
CA GLY A 142 2.24 -16.89 -12.60
C GLY A 142 1.21 -17.71 -13.40
N GLY A 143 1.68 -18.59 -14.28
CA GLY A 143 0.83 -19.56 -14.97
C GLY A 143 -0.19 -18.92 -15.94
N PRO A 144 -1.44 -19.42 -16.00
CA PRO A 144 -2.48 -18.86 -16.87
C PRO A 144 -2.75 -17.37 -16.65
N ASP A 145 -2.75 -16.91 -15.40
CA ASP A 145 -3.00 -15.50 -15.06
C ASP A 145 -1.93 -14.56 -15.64
N LYS A 146 -0.67 -14.99 -15.62
CA LYS A 146 0.42 -14.25 -16.25
C LYS A 146 0.21 -14.14 -17.76
N LYS A 147 -0.26 -15.19 -18.43
CA LYS A 147 -0.56 -15.16 -19.88
C LYS A 147 -1.68 -14.18 -20.21
N VAL A 148 -2.70 -14.12 -19.35
CA VAL A 148 -3.76 -13.11 -19.49
C VAL A 148 -3.19 -11.71 -19.32
N ARG A 149 -2.43 -11.46 -18.26
CA ARG A 149 -1.81 -10.16 -17.98
C ARG A 149 -0.87 -9.71 -19.11
N GLN A 150 -0.06 -10.61 -19.66
CA GLN A 150 0.75 -10.40 -20.86
C GLN A 150 -0.10 -9.96 -22.04
N SER A 151 -1.20 -10.64 -22.31
CA SER A 151 -2.11 -10.32 -23.42
C SER A 151 -2.78 -8.95 -23.23
N LEU A 152 -3.19 -8.62 -22.00
CA LEU A 152 -3.78 -7.31 -21.68
C LEU A 152 -2.78 -6.16 -21.85
N LEU A 153 -1.52 -6.37 -21.46
CA LEU A 153 -0.45 -5.38 -21.65
C LEU A 153 -0.07 -5.22 -23.12
N LYS A 154 0.00 -6.34 -23.86
CA LYS A 154 0.31 -6.34 -25.29
C LYS A 154 -0.75 -5.61 -26.12
N GLU A 155 -2.03 -5.76 -25.76
CA GLU A 155 -3.14 -5.06 -26.41
C GLU A 155 -3.35 -3.65 -25.83
N ASP A 156 -2.46 -3.20 -24.95
CA ASP A 156 -2.44 -1.87 -24.32
C ASP A 156 -3.77 -1.50 -23.64
N LEU A 157 -4.32 -2.42 -22.84
CA LEU A 157 -5.65 -2.27 -22.24
C LEU A 157 -5.63 -1.79 -20.78
N ILE A 158 -4.48 -1.92 -20.09
CA ILE A 158 -4.33 -1.50 -18.70
C ILE A 158 -3.82 -0.06 -18.69
N GLU A 159 -4.62 0.88 -18.18
CA GLU A 159 -4.24 2.29 -18.04
C GLU A 159 -3.46 2.52 -16.75
N ALA A 160 -3.97 2.00 -15.63
CA ALA A 160 -3.40 2.25 -14.32
C ALA A 160 -3.60 1.09 -13.34
N VAL A 161 -2.69 0.99 -12.37
CA VAL A 161 -2.78 0.10 -11.21
C VAL A 161 -2.58 0.93 -9.94
N ILE A 162 -3.60 0.94 -9.09
CA ILE A 162 -3.63 1.76 -7.87
C ILE A 162 -3.61 0.83 -6.66
N ALA A 163 -2.51 0.78 -5.92
CA ALA A 163 -2.42 0.05 -4.66
C ALA A 163 -3.04 0.89 -3.54
N LEU A 164 -4.03 0.34 -2.85
CA LEU A 164 -4.74 1.03 -1.78
C LEU A 164 -4.24 0.58 -0.38
N PRO A 165 -4.55 1.36 0.68
CA PRO A 165 -4.22 0.98 2.05
C PRO A 165 -4.75 -0.40 2.47
N PRO A 166 -4.05 -1.08 3.41
CA PRO A 166 -4.60 -2.26 4.09
C PRO A 166 -5.86 -1.88 4.89
N ASN A 167 -6.64 -2.88 5.32
CA ASN A 167 -7.78 -2.69 6.23
C ASN A 167 -8.84 -1.64 5.79
N LEU A 168 -8.95 -1.31 4.49
CA LEU A 168 -10.04 -0.45 4.00
C LEU A 168 -11.40 -1.14 4.03
N PHE A 169 -11.40 -2.45 3.75
CA PHE A 169 -12.62 -3.25 3.73
C PHE A 169 -12.90 -3.79 5.13
N THR A 170 -14.14 -3.67 5.59
CA THR A 170 -14.55 -4.24 6.87
C THR A 170 -14.59 -5.77 6.87
N SER A 171 -14.67 -6.39 5.69
CA SER A 171 -14.70 -7.84 5.50
C SER A 171 -13.32 -8.49 5.43
N THR A 172 -12.25 -7.72 5.19
CA THR A 172 -10.90 -8.26 5.04
C THR A 172 -9.80 -7.24 5.36
N ALA A 173 -8.75 -7.71 6.01
CA ALA A 173 -7.53 -6.93 6.26
C ALA A 173 -6.61 -6.82 5.03
N ILE A 174 -6.86 -7.64 4.01
CA ILE A 174 -6.01 -7.75 2.83
C ILE A 174 -6.01 -6.41 2.07
N PRO A 175 -4.83 -5.83 1.74
CA PRO A 175 -4.74 -4.69 0.84
C PRO A 175 -5.38 -5.03 -0.51
N VAL A 176 -6.07 -4.07 -1.12
CA VAL A 176 -6.65 -4.25 -2.44
C VAL A 176 -5.99 -3.29 -3.44
N ALA A 177 -6.19 -3.56 -4.73
CA ALA A 177 -5.82 -2.62 -5.77
C ALA A 177 -7.02 -2.29 -6.66
N ILE A 178 -6.95 -1.17 -7.37
CA ILE A 178 -7.86 -0.85 -8.46
C ILE A 178 -7.11 -1.01 -9.77
N LEU A 179 -7.68 -1.80 -10.69
CA LEU A 179 -7.22 -1.91 -12.06
C LEU A 179 -8.10 -0.99 -12.93
N ILE A 180 -7.46 -0.05 -13.63
CA ILE A 180 -8.12 0.81 -14.61
C ILE A 180 -7.88 0.25 -16.00
N LEU A 181 -8.95 -0.05 -16.73
CA LEU A 181 -8.92 -0.51 -18.10
C LEU A 181 -9.41 0.59 -19.03
N ASN A 182 -8.66 0.87 -20.08
CA ASN A 182 -8.99 1.89 -21.06
C ASN A 182 -8.53 1.42 -22.44
N ARG A 183 -9.44 1.42 -23.42
CA ARG A 183 -9.14 1.08 -24.82
C ARG A 183 -8.55 2.24 -25.60
N LYS A 184 -8.69 3.46 -25.10
CA LYS A 184 -8.18 4.69 -25.72
C LYS A 184 -7.32 5.46 -24.74
N LYS A 185 -6.15 4.89 -24.50
CA LYS A 185 -5.17 5.42 -23.57
C LYS A 185 -4.61 6.75 -24.08
N THR A 186 -4.37 7.65 -23.13
CA THR A 186 -3.69 8.92 -23.43
C THR A 186 -2.18 8.73 -23.54
N GLN A 187 -1.65 7.69 -22.91
CA GLN A 187 -0.23 7.31 -22.91
C GLN A 187 -0.07 5.87 -23.41
N PRO A 188 -0.03 5.66 -24.75
CA PRO A 188 0.09 4.31 -25.31
C PRO A 188 1.38 3.61 -24.87
N GLY A 189 1.28 2.30 -24.62
CA GLY A 189 2.42 1.46 -24.26
C GLY A 189 3.02 1.71 -22.87
N LYS A 190 2.31 2.44 -22.00
CA LYS A 190 2.73 2.72 -20.61
C LYS A 190 1.59 2.53 -19.62
N VAL A 191 1.88 2.11 -18.40
CA VAL A 191 0.90 1.93 -17.31
C VAL A 191 1.23 2.90 -16.18
N GLN A 192 0.22 3.60 -15.68
CA GLN A 192 0.35 4.47 -14.52
C GLN A 192 0.27 3.63 -13.23
N PHE A 193 1.35 3.60 -12.47
CA PHE A 193 1.37 2.98 -11.14
C PHE A 193 1.14 4.06 -10.08
N ILE A 194 0.29 3.76 -9.08
CA ILE A 194 0.00 4.67 -7.96
C ILE A 194 0.05 3.89 -6.65
N LEU A 195 0.96 4.29 -5.76
CA LEU A 195 1.18 3.73 -4.43
C LEU A 195 0.46 4.60 -3.39
N ALA A 196 -0.81 4.30 -3.14
CA ALA A 196 -1.63 5.03 -2.18
C ALA A 196 -1.73 4.34 -0.81
N ASN A 197 -0.83 3.40 -0.51
CA ASN A 197 -0.91 2.55 0.68
C ASN A 197 -0.53 3.23 2.01
N THR A 198 -0.02 4.47 1.98
CA THR A 198 0.40 5.25 3.16
C THR A 198 -0.47 6.46 3.46
N SER A 199 -1.30 6.91 2.51
CA SER A 199 -2.13 8.12 2.63
C SER A 199 -3.54 7.75 3.07
N TYR A 200 -3.76 7.63 4.38
CA TYR A 200 -5.06 7.29 4.96
C TYR A 200 -5.14 7.70 6.44
N GLU A 201 -6.37 7.79 6.95
CA GLU A 201 -6.65 7.94 8.38
C GLU A 201 -6.87 6.57 9.02
N LYS A 202 -6.22 6.34 10.17
CA LYS A 202 -6.41 5.13 10.96
C LYS A 202 -7.66 5.28 11.83
N GLU A 203 -8.68 4.46 11.58
CA GLU A 203 -9.84 4.33 12.46
C GLU A 203 -9.78 3.00 13.23
N ARG A 204 -10.60 2.86 14.28
CA ARG A 204 -10.67 1.62 15.04
C ARG A 204 -11.29 0.52 14.17
N GLY A 205 -10.47 -0.44 13.76
CA GLY A 205 -10.91 -1.64 13.03
C GLY A 205 -10.96 -1.49 11.51
N ARG A 206 -10.67 -0.30 10.96
CA ARG A 206 -10.51 -0.06 9.52
C ARG A 206 -9.65 1.17 9.27
N ASN A 207 -9.08 1.27 8.08
CA ASN A 207 -8.51 2.51 7.57
C ASN A 207 -9.55 3.24 6.72
N CYS A 208 -9.43 4.56 6.62
CA CYS A 208 -10.31 5.39 5.79
C CYS A 208 -9.48 6.30 4.88
N LEU A 209 -9.89 6.42 3.61
CA LEU A 209 -9.35 7.44 2.72
C LEU A 209 -10.10 8.74 2.97
N ARG A 210 -9.38 9.81 3.31
CA ARG A 210 -9.95 11.16 3.41
C ARG A 210 -10.23 11.72 2.03
N ALA A 211 -11.02 12.79 1.95
CA ALA A 211 -11.34 13.45 0.68
C ALA A 211 -10.06 13.92 -0.05
N GLU A 212 -9.06 14.43 0.67
CA GLU A 212 -7.77 14.82 0.12
C GLU A 212 -6.96 13.64 -0.44
N ASP A 213 -7.03 12.47 0.20
CA ASP A 213 -6.35 11.25 -0.27
C ASP A 213 -6.98 10.79 -1.60
N ILE A 214 -8.31 10.78 -1.67
CA ILE A 214 -9.07 10.41 -2.87
C ILE A 214 -8.75 11.37 -4.03
N GLU A 215 -8.78 12.69 -3.79
CA GLU A 215 -8.51 13.68 -4.84
C GLU A 215 -7.06 13.57 -5.33
N LYS A 216 -6.09 13.34 -4.44
CA LYS A 216 -4.69 13.12 -4.81
C LYS A 216 -4.53 11.90 -5.72
N ILE A 217 -5.16 10.77 -5.37
CA ILE A 217 -5.15 9.54 -6.19
C ILE A 217 -5.83 9.80 -7.55
N ALA A 218 -7.01 10.41 -7.54
CA ALA A 218 -7.79 10.69 -8.74
C ALA A 218 -7.07 11.68 -9.67
N LYS A 219 -6.36 12.68 -9.13
CA LYS A 219 -5.55 13.61 -9.91
C LYS A 219 -4.38 12.90 -10.57
N ALA A 220 -3.61 12.11 -9.82
CA ALA A 220 -2.48 11.37 -10.37
C ALA A 220 -2.91 10.39 -11.48
N CYS A 221 -4.08 9.75 -11.32
CA CYS A 221 -4.63 8.87 -12.35
C CYS A 221 -5.09 9.63 -13.61
N ARG A 222 -5.82 10.76 -13.45
CA ARG A 222 -6.38 11.52 -14.58
C ARG A 222 -5.33 12.30 -15.37
N GLN A 223 -4.31 12.81 -14.69
CA GLN A 223 -3.30 13.69 -15.28
C GLN A 223 -2.00 12.94 -15.61
N THR A 224 -1.91 11.65 -15.27
CA THR A 224 -0.69 10.85 -15.42
C THR A 224 0.51 11.53 -14.74
N GLU A 225 0.29 12.07 -13.54
CA GLU A 225 1.30 12.82 -12.79
C GLU A 225 2.32 11.84 -12.19
N GLU A 226 3.61 12.08 -12.40
CA GLU A 226 4.68 11.34 -11.74
C GLU A 226 5.12 12.08 -10.49
N VAL A 227 4.98 11.43 -9.33
CA VAL A 227 5.29 11.99 -8.02
C VAL A 227 6.19 10.98 -7.29
N ALA A 228 7.37 11.43 -6.88
CA ALA A 228 8.33 10.58 -6.17
C ALA A 228 7.66 9.89 -4.97
N GLY A 229 7.86 8.57 -4.87
CA GLY A 229 7.28 7.71 -3.83
C GLY A 229 5.76 7.53 -3.86
N PHE A 230 5.05 8.06 -4.85
CA PHE A 230 3.59 7.98 -4.92
C PHE A 230 3.07 7.52 -6.29
N SER A 231 3.60 8.01 -7.39
CA SER A 231 3.09 7.67 -8.73
C SER A 231 4.19 7.69 -9.78
N ARG A 232 4.16 6.73 -10.71
CA ARG A 232 5.17 6.59 -11.78
C ARG A 232 4.55 6.02 -13.04
N LEU A 233 4.95 6.54 -14.19
CA LEU A 233 4.50 6.05 -15.49
C LEU A 233 5.54 5.06 -16.04
N VAL A 234 5.17 3.79 -16.15
CA VAL A 234 6.09 2.69 -16.44
C VAL A 234 5.81 2.14 -17.84
N SER A 235 6.85 1.91 -18.64
CA SER A 235 6.68 1.34 -19.99
C SER A 235 6.35 -0.14 -19.95
N VAL A 236 5.60 -0.64 -20.95
CA VAL A 236 5.34 -2.08 -21.07
C VAL A 236 6.64 -2.90 -21.19
N GLY A 237 7.70 -2.32 -21.77
CA GLY A 237 9.02 -2.97 -21.81
C GLY A 237 9.63 -3.15 -20.42
N GLU A 238 9.58 -2.14 -19.55
CA GLU A 238 10.02 -2.27 -18.15
C GLU A 238 9.16 -3.27 -17.37
N ILE A 239 7.86 -3.35 -17.66
CA ILE A 239 6.96 -4.33 -17.07
C ILE A 239 7.33 -5.76 -17.53
N GLU A 240 7.68 -5.93 -18.80
CA GLU A 240 8.17 -7.20 -19.36
C GLU A 240 9.48 -7.63 -18.70
N ASP A 241 10.44 -6.71 -18.53
CA ASP A 241 11.71 -6.97 -17.80
C ASP A 241 11.46 -7.37 -16.33
N ASN A 242 10.33 -6.94 -15.76
CA ASN A 242 9.85 -7.31 -14.43
C ASN A 242 8.89 -8.51 -14.45
N ASP A 243 9.03 -9.39 -15.43
CA ASP A 243 8.28 -10.65 -15.55
C ASP A 243 6.75 -10.46 -15.62
N TYR A 244 6.32 -9.31 -16.14
CA TYR A 244 4.93 -8.89 -16.22
C TYR A 244 4.26 -8.75 -14.85
N ILE A 245 5.01 -8.49 -13.78
CA ILE A 245 4.46 -8.25 -12.43
C ILE A 245 3.89 -6.83 -12.37
N LEU A 246 2.66 -6.66 -11.90
CA LEU A 246 1.97 -5.37 -11.76
C LEU A 246 1.85 -4.91 -10.30
N SER A 247 2.60 -5.50 -9.37
CA SER A 247 2.67 -5.00 -7.99
C SER A 247 3.29 -3.60 -8.00
N VAL A 248 2.59 -2.62 -7.43
CA VAL A 248 2.99 -1.21 -7.49
C VAL A 248 4.34 -0.97 -6.81
N GLU A 249 4.59 -1.67 -5.71
CA GLU A 249 5.81 -1.62 -4.91
C GLU A 249 7.06 -2.09 -5.70
N ARG A 250 6.87 -2.75 -6.84
CA ARG A 250 7.96 -3.13 -7.75
C ARG A 250 8.53 -1.93 -8.52
N TYR A 251 7.73 -0.88 -8.70
CA TYR A 251 8.06 0.27 -9.54
C TYR A 251 8.22 1.57 -8.77
N ILE A 252 7.64 1.62 -7.57
CA ILE A 252 7.60 2.81 -6.71
C ILE A 252 8.06 2.42 -5.33
N GLU A 253 9.10 3.09 -4.86
CA GLU A 253 9.55 3.00 -3.47
C GLU A 253 8.97 4.16 -2.67
N PRO A 254 8.27 3.91 -1.56
CA PRO A 254 7.77 4.99 -0.72
C PRO A 254 8.95 5.80 -0.17
N GLU A 255 8.81 7.12 -0.22
CA GLU A 255 9.77 8.02 0.43
C GLU A 255 9.40 8.16 1.90
N GLU A 256 10.25 7.65 2.80
CA GLU A 256 10.16 7.97 4.23
C GLU A 256 10.91 9.29 4.47
N THR A 257 10.19 10.37 4.73
CA THR A 257 10.82 11.62 5.18
C THR A 257 10.95 11.58 6.68
N ILE A 258 12.18 11.62 7.18
CA ILE A 258 12.48 11.74 8.61
C ILE A 258 13.00 13.14 8.91
N GLU A 259 12.48 13.73 9.98
CA GLU A 259 13.05 14.97 10.53
C GLU A 259 14.29 14.59 11.36
N ALA A 260 15.46 14.77 10.76
CA ALA A 260 16.74 14.54 11.43
C ALA A 260 17.25 15.84 12.05
N THR A 261 18.19 15.72 13.00
CA THR A 261 18.81 16.86 13.67
C THR A 261 19.49 17.85 12.70
N ILE A 262 19.87 17.38 11.50
CA ILE A 262 20.55 18.15 10.47
C ILE A 262 19.61 18.69 9.37
N GLY A 263 18.31 18.42 9.45
CA GLY A 263 17.31 18.78 8.44
C GLY A 263 16.43 17.60 8.04
N MET A 264 15.61 17.79 7.01
CA MET A 264 14.82 16.69 6.45
C MET A 264 15.71 15.73 5.66
N ALA A 265 15.62 14.45 5.97
CA ALA A 265 16.26 13.39 5.20
C ALA A 265 15.19 12.50 4.55
N ILE A 266 15.39 12.21 3.26
CA ILE A 266 14.56 11.26 2.51
C ILE A 266 15.25 9.91 2.55
N VAL A 267 14.60 8.91 3.15
CA VAL A 267 15.11 7.54 3.26
C VAL A 267 14.43 6.67 2.20
N ARG A 268 15.25 6.03 1.36
CA ARG A 268 14.83 5.02 0.38
C ARG A 268 15.46 3.69 0.76
N ARG A 269 14.78 2.93 1.62
CA ARG A 269 15.34 1.71 2.24
C ARG A 269 15.69 0.63 1.19
N ASN A 270 14.77 0.34 0.27
CA ASN A 270 14.97 -0.71 -0.73
C ASN A 270 16.09 -0.37 -1.71
N ALA A 271 16.15 0.88 -2.21
CA ALA A 271 17.25 1.35 -3.04
C ALA A 271 18.61 1.22 -2.33
N TYR A 272 18.67 1.44 -1.01
CA TYR A 272 19.89 1.22 -0.22
C TYR A 272 20.25 -0.27 -0.13
N GLU A 273 19.30 -1.13 0.25
CA GLU A 273 19.53 -2.58 0.37
C GLU A 273 19.97 -3.24 -0.94
N GLN A 274 19.51 -2.71 -2.07
CA GLN A 274 19.87 -3.19 -3.41
C GLN A 274 21.10 -2.46 -4.00
N SER A 275 21.60 -1.44 -3.32
CA SER A 275 22.77 -0.70 -3.80
C SER A 275 24.06 -1.49 -3.56
N ASN A 276 25.01 -1.35 -4.49
CA ASN A 276 26.39 -1.77 -4.27
C ASN A 276 27.19 -0.73 -3.48
N LEU A 277 26.54 0.08 -2.64
CA LEU A 277 27.24 1.07 -1.84
C LEU A 277 28.16 0.35 -0.85
N PRO A 278 29.40 0.83 -0.66
CA PRO A 278 30.33 0.19 0.23
C PRO A 278 29.83 0.27 1.68
N LEU A 279 29.42 -0.87 2.23
CA LEU A 279 29.03 -1.00 3.62
C LEU A 279 30.24 -0.78 4.53
N LYS A 280 30.09 0.07 5.55
CA LYS A 280 31.08 0.25 6.61
C LYS A 280 30.52 -0.34 7.90
N ALA A 281 31.25 -1.29 8.48
CA ALA A 281 30.93 -1.80 9.80
C ALA A 281 30.79 -0.65 10.81
N LEU A 282 29.81 -0.73 11.72
CA LEU A 282 29.55 0.28 12.76
C LEU A 282 30.81 0.65 13.56
N GLY A 283 31.71 -0.32 13.79
CA GLY A 283 32.99 -0.10 14.46
C GLY A 283 34.00 0.78 13.70
N LYS A 284 33.75 1.08 12.41
CA LYS A 284 34.54 1.97 11.54
C LYS A 284 33.84 3.31 11.26
N LEU A 285 32.58 3.49 11.69
CA LEU A 285 31.80 4.71 11.44
C LEU A 285 32.19 5.86 12.37
N SER A 286 32.64 5.56 13.58
CA SER A 286 33.23 6.54 14.47
C SER A 286 34.74 6.28 14.57
N ASP A 287 35.53 7.20 14.02
CA ASP A 287 36.92 7.38 14.45
C ASP A 287 36.94 8.67 15.28
N PRO A 288 37.22 8.60 16.60
CA PRO A 288 37.65 7.42 17.35
C PRO A 288 36.53 6.37 17.55
N LYS A 289 36.94 5.09 17.60
CA LYS A 289 36.09 3.88 17.74
C LYS A 289 34.87 4.10 18.65
N PRO A 290 33.71 3.44 18.38
CA PRO A 290 32.55 3.58 19.25
C PRO A 290 32.95 3.06 20.63
N PHE A 291 32.88 3.93 21.63
CA PHE A 291 33.24 3.58 23.00
C PHE A 291 32.27 2.51 23.51
N ARG A 292 32.82 1.36 23.92
CA ARG A 292 32.03 0.30 24.56
C ARG A 292 31.76 0.73 26.01
N GLY A 293 30.50 0.84 26.39
CA GLY A 293 30.05 1.12 27.76
C GLY A 293 30.64 0.17 28.81
N ILE A 294 30.41 0.48 30.08
CA ILE A 294 31.01 -0.24 31.20
C ILE A 294 30.11 -1.42 31.64
N ASN A 295 30.73 -2.49 32.15
CA ASN A 295 29.97 -3.45 32.96
C ASN A 295 29.48 -2.76 34.24
N PRO A 296 28.32 -3.15 34.81
CA PRO A 296 27.87 -2.57 36.05
C PRO A 296 28.96 -2.80 37.09
N PRO A 297 29.41 -1.75 37.80
CA PRO A 297 30.34 -1.93 38.91
C PRO A 297 29.72 -2.90 39.92
N ARG A 298 30.58 -3.70 40.57
CA ARG A 298 30.14 -4.52 41.71
C ARG A 298 29.71 -3.57 42.84
N GLU A 299 28.84 -4.06 43.72
CA GLU A 299 28.48 -3.31 44.93
C GLU A 299 29.75 -2.93 45.69
N SER A 300 29.83 -1.65 46.05
CA SER A 300 30.96 -1.03 46.76
C SER A 300 30.44 -0.44 48.06
N GLU A 301 31.28 -0.44 49.09
CA GLU A 301 31.01 0.27 50.35
C GLU A 301 31.28 1.78 50.25
N GLU A 302 31.90 2.22 49.15
CA GLU A 302 32.17 3.64 48.89
C GLU A 302 30.91 4.42 48.49
N GLU A 303 30.85 5.69 48.86
CA GLU A 303 29.72 6.57 48.51
C GLU A 303 29.56 6.68 46.98
N PRO A 304 28.34 6.54 46.43
CA PRO A 304 28.10 6.67 45.01
C PRO A 304 28.55 8.02 44.46
N ASN A 305 29.24 8.01 43.32
CA ASN A 305 29.71 9.22 42.63
C ASN A 305 29.16 9.36 41.19
N TYR A 306 28.49 8.33 40.66
CA TYR A 306 27.83 8.35 39.35
C TYR A 306 26.44 7.70 39.39
N GLU A 307 25.60 8.05 38.42
CA GLU A 307 24.34 7.40 38.10
C GLU A 307 24.52 6.50 36.87
N LEU A 308 23.95 5.29 36.94
CA LEU A 308 24.01 4.26 35.91
C LEU A 308 22.81 4.38 34.96
N ILE A 309 23.09 4.55 33.67
CA ILE A 309 22.11 4.61 32.59
C ILE A 309 22.09 3.26 31.85
N ASN A 310 20.99 2.53 31.99
CA ASN A 310 20.69 1.34 31.19
C ASN A 310 19.76 1.70 30.03
N LEU A 311 19.61 0.77 29.08
CA LEU A 311 18.70 0.96 27.95
C LEU A 311 17.23 1.11 28.39
N VAL A 312 16.84 0.45 29.48
CA VAL A 312 15.48 0.51 30.05
C VAL A 312 15.14 1.88 30.65
N ASP A 313 16.17 2.66 30.99
CA ASP A 313 16.04 3.99 31.58
C ASP A 313 15.81 5.08 30.51
N VAL A 314 15.80 4.68 29.23
CA VAL A 314 15.54 5.55 28.07
C VAL A 314 14.15 5.26 27.51
N GLN A 315 13.25 6.22 27.60
CA GLN A 315 11.88 6.15 27.07
C GLN A 315 11.54 7.43 26.31
N ASP A 316 10.84 7.29 25.17
CA ASP A 316 10.38 8.42 24.35
C ASP A 316 11.44 9.50 24.06
N GLY A 317 12.69 9.07 23.85
CA GLY A 317 13.80 9.93 23.47
C GLY A 317 14.42 10.66 24.65
N LYS A 318 14.14 10.23 25.89
CA LYS A 318 14.58 10.89 27.12
C LYS A 318 15.07 9.89 28.15
N ILE A 319 16.03 10.32 28.98
CA ILE A 319 16.46 9.56 30.16
C ILE A 319 15.52 9.89 31.32
N LEU A 320 15.06 8.84 31.99
CA LEU A 320 14.32 8.95 33.24
C LEU A 320 15.31 9.10 34.40
N PHE A 321 15.80 10.33 34.61
CA PHE A 321 16.82 10.62 35.64
C PHE A 321 16.42 10.16 37.04
N ASP A 322 15.14 10.23 37.38
CA ASP A 322 14.62 9.84 38.70
C ASP A 322 14.73 8.33 38.99
N GLN A 323 15.01 7.51 37.96
CA GLN A 323 15.06 6.05 38.06
C GLN A 323 16.48 5.48 37.96
N LEU A 324 17.48 6.35 37.77
CA LEU A 324 18.86 5.91 37.60
C LEU A 324 19.42 5.31 38.89
N LYS A 325 20.12 4.18 38.75
CA LYS A 325 20.74 3.51 39.89
C LYS A 325 22.06 4.23 40.25
N PRO A 326 22.22 4.74 41.48
CA PRO A 326 23.51 5.29 41.92
C PRO A 326 24.52 4.16 42.08
N ALA A 327 25.77 4.42 41.69
CA ALA A 327 26.87 3.50 41.91
C ALA A 327 28.20 4.25 42.08
N TYR A 328 29.11 3.61 42.81
CA TYR A 328 30.50 4.04 42.83
C TYR A 328 31.22 3.56 41.55
N VAL A 329 31.90 4.49 40.89
CA VAL A 329 32.79 4.22 39.76
C VAL A 329 34.11 4.90 40.01
N ASP A 330 35.21 4.14 39.93
CA ASP A 330 36.57 4.66 40.03
C ASP A 330 36.76 5.88 39.08
N PRO A 331 37.17 7.05 39.60
CA PRO A 331 37.30 8.27 38.79
C PRO A 331 38.24 8.16 37.59
N CYS A 332 39.30 7.35 37.69
CA CYS A 332 40.24 7.13 36.58
C CYS A 332 39.58 6.32 35.45
N ARG A 333 38.58 5.50 35.77
CA ARG A 333 37.76 4.77 34.79
C ARG A 333 36.61 5.60 34.28
N ALA A 334 36.02 6.44 35.13
CA ALA A 334 34.78 7.14 34.84
C ALA A 334 34.88 8.11 33.65
N LEU A 335 36.01 8.84 33.53
CA LEU A 335 36.27 9.78 32.43
C LEU A 335 36.13 9.18 31.01
N ARG A 336 36.20 7.84 30.88
CA ARG A 336 36.10 7.15 29.59
C ARG A 336 34.67 6.72 29.23
N PHE A 337 33.75 6.75 30.18
CA PHE A 337 32.39 6.21 30.03
C PHE A 337 31.30 7.22 30.39
N GLU A 338 31.71 8.40 30.86
CA GLU A 338 30.82 9.52 31.17
C GLU A 338 30.14 10.02 29.90
N VAL A 339 28.80 9.96 29.88
CA VAL A 339 27.99 10.48 28.79
C VAL A 339 27.85 11.99 28.96
N ARG A 340 28.08 12.73 27.88
CA ARG A 340 27.94 14.20 27.83
C ARG A 340 26.92 14.60 26.77
N GLU A 341 26.45 15.83 26.86
CA GLU A 341 25.61 16.42 25.82
C GLU A 341 26.27 16.31 24.43
N GLY A 342 25.51 15.88 23.43
CA GLY A 342 25.98 15.62 22.07
C GLY A 342 26.52 14.19 21.83
N ASN A 343 26.58 13.33 22.85
CA ASN A 343 26.93 11.92 22.65
C ASN A 343 25.73 11.11 22.12
N VAL A 344 26.01 10.16 21.22
CA VAL A 344 25.01 9.23 20.67
C VAL A 344 25.18 7.87 21.34
N LEU A 345 24.12 7.39 21.99
CA LEU A 345 24.09 6.03 22.56
C LEU A 345 23.47 5.06 21.55
N VAL A 346 24.19 3.98 21.24
CA VAL A 346 23.76 2.95 20.28
C VAL A 346 23.84 1.57 20.94
N SER A 347 22.79 0.77 20.81
CA SER A 347 22.75 -0.61 21.30
C SER A 347 22.50 -1.58 20.14
N GLY A 348 23.26 -2.69 20.09
CA GLY A 348 23.06 -3.77 19.14
C GLY A 348 22.49 -5.03 19.79
N ARG A 349 21.61 -5.77 19.10
CA ARG A 349 21.10 -7.07 19.57
C ARG A 349 22.26 -8.02 19.91
N GLY A 350 22.23 -8.63 21.09
CA GLY A 350 23.27 -9.56 21.56
C GLY A 350 24.50 -8.90 22.21
N THR A 351 24.61 -7.58 22.16
CA THR A 351 25.66 -6.84 22.88
C THR A 351 25.17 -6.48 24.26
N ALA A 352 25.73 -7.12 25.29
CA ALA A 352 25.57 -6.68 26.67
C ALA A 352 26.41 -5.42 26.92
N LEU A 353 26.07 -4.31 26.25
CA LEU A 353 26.47 -2.99 26.74
C LEU A 353 25.68 -2.78 28.01
N LYS A 354 26.32 -2.96 29.17
CA LYS A 354 25.55 -3.09 30.39
C LYS A 354 25.16 -1.75 30.98
N VAL A 355 25.98 -0.69 30.90
CA VAL A 355 25.67 0.60 31.51
C VAL A 355 26.50 1.76 30.89
N ALA A 356 25.93 2.95 30.78
CA ALA A 356 26.66 4.23 30.60
C ALA A 356 26.57 5.07 31.89
N ILE A 357 27.51 5.98 32.17
CA ILE A 357 27.53 6.68 33.47
C ILE A 357 27.38 8.19 33.32
N MET A 358 26.82 8.84 34.34
CA MET A 358 26.68 10.30 34.41
C MET A 358 27.00 10.79 35.83
N GLY A 359 27.74 11.90 35.94
CA GLY A 359 28.09 12.46 37.25
C GLY A 359 26.84 12.95 38.01
N ILE A 360 26.77 12.68 39.31
CA ILE A 360 25.60 12.99 40.17
C ILE A 360 25.27 14.50 40.20
N PHE A 361 26.27 15.35 39.99
CA PHE A 361 26.12 16.82 39.93
C PHE A 361 25.77 17.36 38.53
N GLY A 362 25.61 16.50 37.51
CA GLY A 362 25.45 16.87 36.09
C GLY A 362 24.01 16.94 35.56
N ARG A 363 22.99 17.02 36.43
CA ARG A 363 21.56 16.90 36.09
C ARG A 363 20.97 17.96 35.12
N ASP A 364 21.76 18.92 34.66
CA ASP A 364 21.32 19.95 33.69
C ASP A 364 21.47 19.55 32.21
N CYS A 365 21.90 18.32 31.89
CA CYS A 365 22.11 17.89 30.50
C CYS A 365 20.79 17.53 29.79
N ARG A 366 20.36 18.36 28.82
CA ARG A 366 19.28 18.02 27.87
C ARG A 366 19.81 17.08 26.79
N MET A 367 19.77 15.77 27.02
CA MET A 367 20.15 14.80 25.98
C MET A 367 18.97 14.48 25.05
N LYS A 368 19.21 14.54 23.74
CA LYS A 368 18.26 14.09 22.70
C LYS A 368 18.50 12.62 22.40
N PHE A 369 17.50 11.76 22.64
CA PHE A 369 17.51 10.39 22.14
C PHE A 369 16.51 10.20 21.01
N PHE A 370 16.86 9.31 20.09
CA PHE A 370 15.94 8.79 19.09
C PHE A 370 15.25 7.56 19.69
N SER A 371 14.01 7.70 20.15
CA SER A 371 13.15 6.53 20.36
C SER A 371 11.84 6.74 19.63
N ASP A 372 11.86 6.42 18.34
CA ASP A 372 10.67 5.88 17.69
C ASP A 372 11.00 5.09 16.42
N ALA A 373 12.24 4.60 16.34
CA ALA A 373 12.60 3.63 15.34
C ALA A 373 12.32 2.25 15.94
N ARG A 374 11.08 1.76 15.81
CA ARG A 374 10.81 0.31 15.84
C ARG A 374 11.52 -0.32 14.65
N LEU A 375 12.82 -0.46 14.78
CA LEU A 375 13.68 -1.12 13.81
C LEU A 375 13.68 -2.59 14.16
N ASP A 376 13.02 -3.37 13.31
CA ASP A 376 13.21 -4.80 13.33
C ASP A 376 14.63 -5.11 12.83
N PHE A 377 15.53 -5.41 13.77
CA PHE A 377 16.92 -5.74 13.48
C PHE A 377 17.05 -7.23 13.15
N SER A 378 16.55 -7.64 11.99
CA SER A 378 17.02 -8.85 11.31
C SER A 378 17.99 -8.43 10.20
N GLY A 379 19.30 -8.45 10.49
CA GLY A 379 20.35 -8.03 9.54
C GLY A 379 20.48 -6.51 9.43
N VAL A 380 21.29 -5.90 10.30
CA VAL A 380 21.43 -4.43 10.39
C VAL A 380 22.35 -3.91 9.31
N ASP A 381 21.93 -2.83 8.63
CA ASP A 381 22.77 -1.66 8.35
C ASP A 381 21.88 -0.40 8.32
N MET A 382 22.23 0.62 9.10
CA MET A 382 21.57 1.93 9.08
C MET A 382 22.60 3.02 8.84
N LEU A 383 22.29 3.91 7.90
CA LEU A 383 23.09 5.06 7.53
C LEU A 383 22.67 6.26 8.37
N ILE A 384 23.63 6.92 9.01
CA ILE A 384 23.50 8.30 9.49
C ILE A 384 24.16 9.16 8.42
N THR A 385 23.38 9.96 7.71
CA THR A 385 23.89 11.15 6.98
C THR A 385 23.52 12.36 7.77
#